data_AF-A0A920V8H3-F1
#
_entry.id   AF-A0A920V8H3-F1
#
_cell.length_a   1.000
_cell.length_b   1.000
_cell.length_c   1.000
_cell.angle_alpha   90.00
_cell.angle_beta   90.00
_cell.angle_gamma   90.00
#
_symmetry.space_group_name_H-M   'P 1'
#
loop_
_entity.id
_entity.type
_entity.pdbx_description
1 polymer ?
#
loop_
_entity_poly.entity_id
_entity_poly.type
_entity_poly.pdbx_seq_one_letter_code
_entity_poly.pdbx_strand_id
1 'polypeptide(L)' 'MSKLVIVESPAKAKTIEKYLGDEYQVLPTIGHIRELPKKNAIDPEK' A
#
# COMPACT_ATOMS: atom_id res chain seq x y z
N MET A 1 -14.34 -3.21 16.75
CA MET A 1 -14.17 -3.26 15.27
C MET A 1 -12.98 -2.37 14.97
N SER A 2 -11.84 -2.91 14.54
CA SER A 2 -10.63 -2.11 14.30
C SER A 2 -10.74 -1.37 12.97
N LYS A 3 -10.24 -0.13 12.92
CA LYS A 3 -10.21 0.69 11.70
C LYS A 3 -8.93 0.40 10.92
N LEU A 4 -9.03 0.23 9.60
CA LEU A 4 -7.88 -0.03 8.73
C LEU A 4 -7.28 1.29 8.23
N VAL A 5 -5.95 1.42 8.33
CA VAL A 5 -5.17 2.53 7.78
C VAL A 5 -4.08 1.96 6.89
N ILE A 6 -3.95 2.49 5.67
CA ILE A 6 -2.96 2.05 4.69
C ILE A 6 -1.93 3.16 4.45
N VAL A 7 -0.65 2.82 4.46
CA VAL A 7 0.48 3.76 4.32
C VAL A 7 1.49 3.27 3.28
N GLU A 8 2.38 4.11 2.75
CA GLU A 8 3.26 3.68 1.64
C GLU A 8 4.48 2.85 2.07
N SER A 9 4.95 3.00 3.32
CA SER A 9 6.21 2.41 3.78
C SER A 9 6.08 1.70 5.14
N PRO A 10 6.84 0.60 5.36
CA PRO A 10 6.84 -0.11 6.65
C PRO A 10 7.29 0.77 7.82
N ALA A 11 8.22 1.69 7.58
CA ALA A 11 8.70 2.62 8.60
C ALA A 11 7.57 3.54 9.10
N LYS A 12 6.74 4.08 8.20
CA LYS A 12 5.57 4.87 8.60
C LYS A 12 4.53 4.06 9.35
N ALA A 13 4.28 2.80 8.94
CA ALA A 13 3.34 1.94 9.65
C ALA A 13 3.72 1.81 11.14
N LYS A 14 4.99 1.48 11.42
CA LYS A 14 5.52 1.37 12.80
C LYS A 14 5.42 2.67 13.60
N THR A 15 5.54 3.82 12.94
CA THR A 15 5.43 5.13 13.60
C THR A 15 3.99 5.50 13.90
N ILE A 16 3.08 5.29 12.94
CA ILE A 16 1.66 5.63 13.09
C ILE A 16 0.94 4.68 14.06
N GLU A 17 1.30 3.40 14.07
CA GLU A 17 0.76 2.41 15.01
C GLU A 17 1.00 2.83 16.47
N LYS A 18 2.16 3.42 16.77
CA LYS A 18 2.47 3.97 18.11
C LYS A 18 1.58 5.15 18.51
N TYR A 19 1.07 5.91 17.55
CA TYR A 19 0.22 7.08 17.82
C TYR A 19 -1.27 6.73 17.91
N LEU A 20 -1.72 5.76 17.10
CA LEU A 20 -3.13 5.40 16.99
C LEU A 20 -3.55 4.28 17.96
N GLY A 21 -2.61 3.44 18.38
CA GLY A 21 -2.89 2.32 19.28
C GLY A 21 -3.73 1.21 18.67
N ASP A 22 -4.18 0.29 19.51
CA ASP A 22 -4.74 -1.01 19.11
C ASP A 22 -6.13 -0.93 18.45
N GLU A 23 -6.76 0.25 18.45
CA GLU A 23 -8.03 0.47 17.74
C GLU A 23 -7.86 0.52 16.22
N TYR A 24 -6.61 0.68 15.75
CA TYR A 24 -6.29 0.79 14.33
C TYR A 24 -5.34 -0.31 13.89
N GLN A 25 -5.63 -0.90 12.74
CA GLN A 25 -4.71 -1.78 12.03
C GLN A 25 -4.01 -0.96 10.95
N VAL A 26 -2.68 -0.86 11.01
CA VAL A 26 -1.88 -0.07 10.07
C VAL A 26 -1.07 -0.98 9.15
N LEU A 27 -1.32 -0.94 7.83
CA LEU A 27 -0.65 -1.80 6.86
C LEU A 27 0.12 -0.98 5.80
N PRO A 28 1.36 -1.36 5.46
CA PRO A 28 2.10 -0.70 4.38
C PRO A 28 1.73 -1.28 2.99
N THR A 29 1.73 -0.45 1.94
CA THR A 29 1.57 -0.88 0.54
C THR A 29 2.86 -1.42 -0.07
N ILE A 30 4.02 -1.08 0.53
CA ILE A 30 5.36 -1.46 0.04
C ILE A 30 5.54 -0.99 -1.43
N GLY A 31 5.09 0.23 -1.74
CA GLY A 31 5.15 0.81 -3.08
C GLY A 31 3.84 0.74 -3.86
N HIS A 32 3.92 0.76 -5.19
CA HIS A 32 2.77 0.78 -6.08
C HIS A 32 2.12 -0.61 -6.18
N ILE A 33 0.80 -0.67 -5.97
CA ILE A 33 0.02 -1.91 -6.02
C ILE A 33 -0.32 -2.31 -7.48
N ARG A 34 -0.42 -1.32 -8.36
CA ARG A 34 -0.59 -1.51 -9.81
C ARG A 34 0.21 -0.49 -10.57
N GLU A 35 0.74 -0.94 -11.70
CA GLU A 35 1.33 -0.09 -12.72
C GLU A 35 0.68 -0.44 -14.06
N LEU A 36 0.62 0.54 -14.96
CA LEU A 36 0.22 0.26 -16.33
C LEU A 36 1.27 -0.65 -16.99
N PRO A 37 0.85 -1.48 -17.96
CA PRO A 37 1.81 -2.22 -18.78
C PRO A 37 2.81 -1.23 -19.41
N LYS A 38 4.11 -1.55 -19.31
CA LYS A 38 5.16 -0.77 -19.96
C LYS A 38 4.89 -0.74 -21.48
N LYS A 39 5.23 0.37 -22.14
CA LYS A 39 4.81 0.76 -23.52
C LYS A 39 5.02 -0.27 -24.65
N ASN A 40 5.58 -1.46 -24.39
CA ASN A 40 5.82 -2.53 -25.37
C ASN A 40 5.03 -3.82 -25.07
N ALA A 41 4.04 -3.81 -24.17
CA ALA A 41 3.30 -5.01 -23.76
C ALA A 41 1.93 -5.19 -24.43
N ILE A 42 1.60 -4.37 -25.44
CA ILE A 42 0.39 -4.52 -26.24
C ILE A 42 0.86 -4.75 -27.68
N ASP A 43 0.85 -5.99 -28.13
CA ASP A 43 0.83 -6.32 -29.56
C ASP A 43 -0.64 -6.15 -30.01
N PRO A 44 -1.00 -5.10 -30.76
CA PRO A 44 -2.39 -4.89 -31.19
C PRO A 44 -2.87 -5.92 -32.23
N GLU A 45 -2.01 -6.84 -32.68
CA GLU A 45 -2.28 -7.84 -33.73
C GLU A 45 -2.30 -9.31 -33.23
N LYS A 46 -2.36 -9.56 -31.91
CA LYS A 46 -2.47 -10.92 -31.36
C LYS A 46 -3.70 -11.13 -30.48
#